data_AF-A0AAP0W6Z4-F1
#
_entry.id   AF-A0AAP0W6Z4-F1
#
_cell.length_a   1.000
_cell.length_b   1.000
_cell.length_c   1.000
_cell.angle_alpha   90.00
_cell.angle_beta   90.00
_cell.angle_gamma   90.00
#
_symmetry.space_group_name_H-M   'P 1'
#
loop_
_entity.id
_entity.type
_entity.pdbx_description
1 polymer ?
#
loop_
_entity_poly.entity_id
_entity_poly.type
_entity_poly.pdbx_seq_one_letter_code
_entity_poly.pdbx_strand_id
1 'polypeptide(L)'
;MLWLEQGLYLRVKELDNGPRPLPLQSGFTPDTAYRALGCYNPSETSDAYYLLSNNRDEIWFICNRHLRTVCLERDATAFRIPLTSGQQLLGETSDIRIQHS
;
A
#
# COMPACT_ATOMS: atom_id res chain seq x y z
N MET A 1 -12.76 15.98 -5.48
CA MET A 1 -12.12 15.69 -4.17
C MET A 1 -12.51 14.28 -3.79
N LEU A 2 -11.57 13.33 -3.86
CA LEU A 2 -11.79 11.98 -3.36
C LEU A 2 -11.49 11.99 -1.86
N TRP A 3 -12.45 11.51 -1.07
CA TRP A 3 -12.26 11.27 0.35
C TRP A 3 -11.34 10.06 0.52
N LEU A 4 -10.36 10.16 1.42
CA LEU A 4 -9.50 9.03 1.79
C LEU A 4 -9.94 8.51 3.16
N GLU A 5 -10.15 7.20 3.24
CA GLU A 5 -10.47 6.52 4.49
C GLU A 5 -9.36 6.76 5.54
N GLN A 6 -9.74 7.15 6.74
CA GLN A 6 -8.79 7.46 7.80
C GLN A 6 -8.20 6.18 8.38
N GLY A 7 -6.91 6.22 8.67
CA GLY A 7 -6.21 5.07 9.28
C GLY A 7 -5.88 3.95 8.30
N LEU A 8 -5.95 4.18 6.99
CA LEU A 8 -5.57 3.18 6.00
C LEU A 8 -4.07 2.88 6.03
N TYR A 9 -3.73 1.61 6.25
CA TYR A 9 -2.38 1.08 6.08
C TYR A 9 -2.28 0.22 4.81
N LEU A 10 -1.18 0.42 4.09
CA LEU A 10 -0.88 -0.22 2.81
C LEU A 10 0.47 -0.94 2.88
N ARG A 11 0.60 -2.10 2.24
CA ARG A 11 1.89 -2.76 2.04
C ARG A 11 2.37 -2.61 0.61
N VAL A 12 3.69 -2.63 0.43
CA VAL A 12 4.31 -2.64 -0.89
C VAL A 12 4.29 -4.05 -1.47
N LYS A 13 3.73 -4.18 -2.68
CA LYS A 13 3.92 -5.30 -3.59
C LYS A 13 4.45 -4.73 -4.89
N GLU A 14 5.78 -4.60 -4.99
CA GLU A 14 6.44 -4.07 -6.18
C GLU A 14 6.15 -4.96 -7.39
N LEU A 15 5.97 -4.33 -8.55
CA LEU A 15 5.75 -5.01 -9.83
C LEU A 15 7.05 -4.90 -10.62
N ASP A 16 7.52 -6.00 -11.20
CA ASP A 16 8.81 -6.07 -11.91
C ASP A 16 8.92 -5.05 -13.07
N ASN A 17 7.80 -4.67 -13.68
CA ASN A 17 7.70 -3.62 -14.70
C ASN A 17 6.71 -2.51 -14.32
N GLY A 18 6.65 -2.19 -13.03
CA GLY A 18 5.76 -1.17 -12.50
C GLY A 18 6.16 0.27 -12.82
N PRO A 19 5.29 1.24 -12.50
CA PRO A 19 5.58 2.66 -12.65
C PRO A 19 6.72 3.06 -11.72
N ARG A 20 7.63 3.91 -12.20
CA ARG A 20 8.68 4.49 -11.35
C ARG A 20 8.07 5.54 -10.41
N PRO A 21 8.60 5.72 -9.18
CA PRO A 21 9.74 5.01 -8.59
C PRO A 21 9.41 3.58 -8.15
N LEU A 22 10.41 2.71 -8.12
CA LEU A 22 10.30 1.34 -7.56
C LEU A 22 10.42 1.42 -6.02
N PRO A 23 9.33 1.19 -5.25
CA PRO A 23 9.33 1.49 -3.83
C PRO A 23 10.40 0.74 -3.02
N LEU A 24 10.68 -0.52 -3.35
CA LEU A 24 11.66 -1.34 -2.62
C LEU A 24 13.10 -0.83 -2.81
N GLN A 25 13.36 -0.04 -3.85
CA GLN A 25 14.64 0.63 -4.09
C GLN A 25 14.68 2.02 -3.43
N SER A 26 13.54 2.52 -2.94
CA SER A 26 13.33 3.86 -2.41
C SER A 26 12.96 3.84 -0.92
N GLY A 27 13.55 2.92 -0.15
CA GLY A 27 13.43 2.90 1.32
C GLY A 27 12.14 2.28 1.86
N PHE A 28 11.35 1.60 1.04
CA PHE A 28 10.24 0.75 1.48
C PHE A 28 10.68 -0.70 1.61
N THR A 29 9.97 -1.48 2.43
CA THR A 29 10.23 -2.90 2.67
C THR A 29 8.93 -3.70 2.56
N PRO A 30 8.99 -4.99 2.15
CA PRO A 30 7.80 -5.82 1.96
C PRO A 30 7.14 -6.27 3.27
N ASP A 31 7.85 -6.12 4.40
CA ASP A 31 7.46 -6.54 5.75
C ASP A 31 6.87 -5.40 6.60
N THR A 32 6.68 -4.21 6.02
CA THR A 32 6.15 -3.03 6.70
C THR A 32 4.85 -2.58 6.03
N ALA A 33 3.87 -2.21 6.85
CA ALA A 33 2.69 -1.50 6.40
C ALA A 33 2.84 0.00 6.67
N TYR A 34 2.45 0.82 5.71
CA TYR A 34 2.63 2.26 5.67
C TYR A 34 1.28 2.97 5.70
N ARG A 35 1.14 3.96 6.56
CA ARG A 35 -0.07 4.77 6.64
C ARG A 35 -0.19 5.65 5.40
N ALA A 36 -1.34 5.59 4.74
CA ALA A 36 -1.70 6.54 3.71
C ALA A 36 -1.96 7.92 4.32
N LEU A 37 -1.12 8.90 3.98
CA LEU A 37 -1.25 10.28 4.45
C LEU A 37 -2.15 11.12 3.55
N GLY A 38 -2.29 10.68 2.30
CA GLY A 38 -3.10 11.34 1.29
C GLY A 38 -3.14 10.52 0.02
N CYS A 39 -3.97 10.96 -0.91
CA CYS A 39 -4.09 10.40 -2.25
C CYS A 39 -4.16 11.53 -3.27
N TYR A 40 -3.38 11.40 -4.33
CA TYR A 40 -3.38 12.28 -5.49
C TYR A 40 -3.70 11.45 -6.73
N ASN A 41 -4.68 11.86 -7.51
CA ASN A 41 -4.97 11.27 -8.81
C ASN A 41 -4.84 12.39 -9.86
N PRO A 42 -3.90 12.29 -10.82
CA PRO A 42 -3.87 13.18 -11.96
C PRO A 42 -5.06 12.84 -12.86
N SER A 43 -5.85 13.86 -13.23
CA SER A 43 -7.17 13.76 -13.88
C SER A 43 -7.21 12.98 -15.21
N GLU A 44 -6.06 12.62 -15.77
CA GLU A 44 -5.92 11.99 -17.09
C GLU A 44 -5.49 10.52 -17.00
N THR A 45 -5.38 9.94 -15.80
CA THR A 45 -4.92 8.55 -15.61
C THR A 45 -5.80 7.78 -14.63
N SER A 46 -5.88 6.46 -14.81
CA SER A 46 -6.45 5.54 -13.81
C SER A 46 -5.54 5.30 -12.60
N ASP A 47 -4.34 5.89 -12.59
CA ASP A 47 -3.38 5.72 -11.51
C ASP A 47 -3.70 6.70 -10.37
N ALA A 48 -3.68 6.18 -9.15
CA ALA A 48 -3.72 6.98 -7.93
C ALA A 48 -2.37 6.88 -7.24
N TYR A 49 -1.88 7.99 -6.71
CA TYR A 49 -0.62 8.08 -5.98
C TYR A 49 -0.91 8.32 -4.51
N TYR A 50 -0.48 7.38 -3.67
CA TYR A 50 -0.61 7.49 -2.23
C TYR A 50 0.64 8.16 -1.66
N LEU A 51 0.43 9.11 -0.75
CA LEU A 51 1.50 9.75 -0.02
C LEU A 51 1.86 8.88 1.17
N LEU A 52 3.09 8.37 1.21
CA LEU A 52 3.59 7.48 2.26
C LEU A 52 4.92 8.02 2.81
N SER A 53 5.19 7.74 4.09
CA SER A 53 6.48 8.00 4.73
C SER A 53 7.28 6.70 4.86
N ASN A 54 8.39 6.59 4.12
CA ASN A 54 9.19 5.36 4.04
C ASN A 54 10.07 5.15 5.29
N ASN A 55 10.92 4.12 5.32
CA ASN A 55 11.76 3.80 6.49
C ASN A 55 12.93 4.79 6.70
N ARG A 56 13.11 5.75 5.78
CA ARG A 56 14.12 6.83 5.86
C ARG A 56 13.49 8.19 6.20
N ASP A 57 12.22 8.20 6.61
CA ASP A 57 11.43 9.40 6.91
C ASP A 57 11.21 10.34 5.72
N GLU A 58 11.34 9.84 4.49
CA GLU A 58 11.08 10.57 3.26
C GLU A 58 9.60 10.44 2.85
N ILE A 59 9.04 11.48 2.23
CA ILE A 59 7.68 11.47 1.66
C ILE A 59 7.73 11.08 0.19
N TRP A 60 6.95 10.08 -0.18
CA TRP A 60 6.88 9.57 -1.55
C TRP A 60 5.45 9.44 -2.05
N PHE A 61 5.31 9.65 -3.36
CA PHE A 61 4.08 9.39 -4.12
C PHE A 61 4.19 8.00 -4.73
N ILE A 62 3.54 7.01 -4.12
CA ILE A 62 3.59 5.63 -4.58
C ILE A 62 2.33 5.32 -5.37
N CYS A 63 2.51 4.89 -6.62
CA CYS A 63 1.40 4.47 -7.45
C CYS A 63 0.66 3.27 -6.82
N ASN A 64 -0.67 3.32 -6.82
CA ASN A 64 -1.57 2.31 -6.28
C ASN A 64 -1.32 0.90 -6.84
N ARG A 65 -0.77 0.78 -8.06
CA ARG A 65 -0.40 -0.51 -8.65
C ARG A 65 0.58 -1.30 -7.78
N HIS A 66 1.47 -0.60 -7.07
CA HIS A 66 2.45 -1.17 -6.15
C HIS A 66 1.92 -1.44 -4.73
N LEU A 67 0.64 -1.14 -4.45
CA LEU A 67 0.11 -1.11 -3.09
C LEU A 67 -1.00 -2.14 -2.90
N ARG A 68 -1.05 -2.74 -1.71
CA ARG A 68 -2.15 -3.61 -1.27
C ARG A 68 -2.62 -3.16 0.10
N THR A 69 -3.92 -3.24 0.37
CA THR A 69 -4.49 -2.89 1.67
C THR A 69 -4.01 -3.87 2.74
N VAL A 70 -3.90 -3.37 3.98
CA VAL A 70 -3.54 -4.18 5.16
C VAL A 70 -4.64 -4.09 6.21
N CYS A 71 -4.90 -2.90 6.73
CA CYS A 71 -5.94 -2.66 7.73
C CYS A 71 -6.39 -1.19 7.74
N LEU A 72 -7.45 -0.93 8.49
CA LEU A 72 -7.87 0.41 8.92
C LEU A 72 -7.64 0.51 10.42
N GLU A 73 -6.75 1.40 10.84
CA GLU A 73 -6.48 1.70 12.24
C GLU A 73 -6.52 3.21 12.46
N ARG A 74 -7.69 3.70 12.90
CA ARG A 74 -8.01 5.13 12.94
C ARG A 74 -7.28 5.85 14.07
N ASP A 75 -7.11 5.18 15.21
CA ASP A 75 -6.58 5.78 16.42
C ASP A 75 -5.05 5.70 16.50
N ALA A 76 -4.40 4.96 15.59
CA ALA A 76 -2.95 4.95 15.51
C ALA A 76 -2.40 6.31 15.09
N THR A 77 -1.24 6.66 15.64
CA THR A 77 -0.43 7.83 15.24
C THR A 77 0.84 7.42 14.49
N ALA A 78 1.17 6.13 14.47
CA ALA A 78 2.32 5.61 13.76
C ALA A 78 2.21 5.84 12.25
N PHE A 79 3.34 6.08 11.59
CA PHE A 79 3.41 6.09 10.13
C PHE A 79 3.59 4.68 9.54
N ARG A 80 4.11 3.77 10.35
CA ARG A 80 4.58 2.45 9.94
C ARG A 80 4.28 1.44 11.03
N ILE A 81 3.84 0.25 10.65
CA ILE A 81 3.68 -0.88 11.55
C ILE A 81 4.28 -2.13 10.90
N PRO A 82 4.92 -3.04 11.67
CA PRO A 82 5.41 -4.29 11.14
C PRO A 82 4.24 -5.18 10.70
N LEU A 83 4.38 -5.86 9.56
CA LEU A 83 3.44 -6.88 9.14
C LEU A 83 3.68 -8.15 9.95
N THR A 84 2.65 -8.60 10.68
CA THR A 84 2.68 -9.90 11.34
C THR A 84 2.19 -10.99 10.37
N SER A 85 2.68 -12.23 10.52
CA SER A 85 2.41 -13.34 9.58
C SER A 85 0.91 -13.56 9.29
N GLY A 86 0.01 -13.22 10.21
CA GLY A 86 -1.44 -13.31 10.02
C GLY A 86 -2.03 -12.27 9.05
N GLN A 87 -1.42 -11.09 8.93
CA GLN A 87 -1.86 -10.02 8.02
C GLN A 87 -1.41 -10.23 6.58
N GLN A 88 -0.40 -11.09 6.37
CA GLN A 88 0.11 -11.46 5.06
C GLN A 88 -0.82 -12.47 4.35
N LEU A 89 -1.48 -13.35 5.12
CA LEU A 89 -2.32 -14.45 4.65
C LEU A 89 -3.73 -14.03 4.16
N LEU A 90 -4.32 -12.98 4.76
CA LEU A 90 -5.64 -12.47 4.35
C LEU A 90 -5.66 -11.96 2.89
N GLY A 91 -4.50 -11.65 2.31
CA GLY A 91 -4.36 -11.23 0.92
C GLY A 91 -4.07 -12.34 -0.09
N GLU A 92 -3.88 -13.59 0.35
CA GLU A 92 -3.56 -14.74 -0.53
C GLU A 92 -4.73 -15.73 -0.69
N THR A 93 -5.72 -15.70 0.20
CA THR A 93 -6.87 -16.62 0.18
C THR A 93 -7.90 -16.39 -0.92
N SER A 94 -7.72 -15.43 -1.83
CA SER A 94 -8.69 -15.10 -2.89
C SER A 94 -8.54 -15.93 -4.18
N ASP A 95 -7.47 -16.72 -4.35
CA ASP A 95 -7.16 -17.47 -5.59
C ASP A 95 -7.58 -18.95 -5.56
N ILE A 96 -8.46 -19.36 -4.64
CA ILE A 96 -9.07 -20.70 -4.70
C ILE A 96 -10.19 -20.69 -5.74
N ARG A 97 -9.84 -21.08 -6.97
CA ARG A 97 -10.77 -21.46 -8.04
C ARG A 97 -11.87 -22.36 -7.49
N ILE A 98 -13.12 -21.91 -7.58
CA ILE A 98 -14.29 -22.79 -7.51
C ILE A 98 -14.28 -23.63 -8.79
N GLN A 99 -13.79 -24.87 -8.71
CA GLN A 99 -14.17 -25.93 -9.65
C GLN A 99 -15.43 -26.59 -9.07
N HIS A 100 -16.59 -26.28 -9.66
CA HIS A 100 -17.77 -27.12 -9.50
C HIS A 100 -17.89 -28.05 -10.71
N SER A 101 -18.13 -29.30 -10.36
CA SER A 101 -18.27 -30.53 -11.13
C SER A 101 -19.29 -30.50 -12.24
#